data_AF-A0A0F5FW46-F1
#
_entry.id   AF-A0A0F5FW46-F1
#
_cell.length_a   1.000
_cell.length_b   1.000
_cell.length_c   1.000
_cell.angle_alpha   90.00
_cell.angle_beta   90.00
_cell.angle_gamma   90.00
#
_symmetry.space_group_name_H-M   'P 1'
#
loop_
_entity.id
_entity.type
_entity.pdbx_description
1 polymer ?
#
loop_
_entity_poly.entity_id
_entity_poly.type
_entity_poly.pdbx_seq_one_letter_code
_entity_poly.pdbx_strand_id
1 'polypeptide(L)' 'MTQSNRKLLGTFLLLGSIVGWAVLATAIYLIVLADLPWWVHITYFAVAGFGWLWPAMVLIRWMARPDEPS' A
#
# COMPACT_ATOMS: atom_id res chain seq x y z
N MET A 1 -17.00 -16.47 8.15
CA MET A 1 -16.74 -16.20 6.72
C MET A 1 -15.79 -17.27 6.25
N THR A 2 -16.10 -18.01 5.18
CA THR A 2 -15.20 -19.06 4.66
C THR A 2 -13.85 -18.48 4.21
N GLN A 3 -12.75 -19.23 4.38
CA GLN A 3 -11.38 -18.84 4.03
C GLN A 3 -11.25 -18.15 2.64
N SER A 4 -12.00 -18.64 1.65
CA SER A 4 -11.97 -18.11 0.27
C SER A 4 -12.48 -16.67 0.18
N ASN A 5 -13.52 -16.30 0.93
CA ASN A 5 -14.10 -14.96 0.91
C ASN A 5 -13.17 -13.93 1.57
N ARG A 6 -12.42 -14.32 2.61
CA ARG A 6 -11.39 -13.46 3.23
C ARG A 6 -10.24 -13.16 2.28
N LYS A 7 -9.79 -14.16 1.51
CA LYS A 7 -8.72 -13.97 0.51
C LYS A 7 -9.16 -13.08 -0.64
N LEU A 8 -10.37 -13.28 -1.18
CA LEU A 8 -10.91 -12.43 -2.25
C LEU A 8 -11.05 -10.98 -1.81
N LEU A 9 -11.69 -10.73 -0.67
CA LEU A 9 -11.86 -9.38 -0.14
C LEU A 9 -10.51 -8.73 0.19
N GLY A 10 -9.58 -9.50 0.76
CA GLY A 10 -8.23 -9.04 1.04
C GLY A 10 -7.47 -8.59 -0.20
N THR A 11 -7.57 -9.33 -1.31
CA THR A 11 -6.95 -8.92 -2.59
C THR A 11 -7.52 -7.59 -3.09
N PHE A 12 -8.85 -7.42 -3.08
CA PHE A 12 -9.47 -6.16 -3.49
C PHE A 12 -9.05 -4.99 -2.58
N LEU A 13 -8.97 -5.21 -1.26
CA LEU A 13 -8.48 -4.20 -0.33
C LEU A 13 -7.02 -3.83 -0.57
N LEU A 14 -6.17 -4.82 -0.87
CA LEU A 14 -4.76 -4.58 -1.24
C LEU A 14 -4.63 -3.76 -2.52
N LEU A 15 -5.40 -4.11 -3.55
CA LEU A 15 -5.44 -3.39 -4.82
C LEU A 15 -5.97 -1.96 -4.62
N GLY A 16 -7.05 -1.80 -3.86
CA GLY A 16 -7.57 -0.48 -3.52
C GLY A 16 -6.57 0.36 -2.72
N SER A 17 -5.86 -0.27 -1.78
CA SER A 17 -4.84 0.37 -0.96
C SER A 17 -3.65 0.87 -1.79
N ILE A 18 -3.11 0.05 -2.70
CA ILE A 18 -1.99 0.48 -3.56
C ILE A 18 -2.42 1.59 -4.51
N VAL A 19 -3.62 1.52 -5.09
CA VAL A 19 -4.13 2.57 -5.97
C VAL A 19 -4.32 3.87 -5.20
N GLY A 20 -4.97 3.82 -4.04
CA GLY A 20 -5.15 4.97 -3.17
C GLY A 20 -3.83 5.60 -2.77
N TRP A 21 -2.85 4.77 -2.37
CA TRP A 21 -1.51 5.24 -2.02
C TRP A 21 -0.77 5.88 -3.20
N ALA A 22 -0.82 5.25 -4.38
CA ALA A 22 -0.16 5.78 -5.57
C ALA A 22 -0.73 7.15 -5.98
N VAL A 23 -2.05 7.33 -5.90
CA VAL A 23 -2.71 8.62 -6.12
C VAL A 23 -2.26 9.65 -5.09
N LEU A 24 -2.23 9.29 -3.81
CA LEU A 24 -1.81 10.19 -2.72
C LEU A 24 -0.35 10.60 -2.85
N ALA A 25 0.55 9.65 -3.10
CA ALA A 25 1.97 9.90 -3.31
C ALA A 25 2.19 10.78 -4.55
N THR A 26 1.50 10.49 -5.65
CA THR A 26 1.61 11.32 -6.85
C THR A 26 1.08 12.74 -6.61
N ALA A 27 -0.03 12.89 -5.89
CA ALA A 27 -0.55 14.21 -5.54
C ALA A 27 0.44 15.01 -4.67
N ILE A 28 1.02 14.39 -3.65
CA ILE A 28 2.04 15.02 -2.80
C ILE A 28 3.28 15.40 -3.64
N TYR A 29 3.72 14.51 -4.53
CA TYR A 29 4.83 14.78 -5.44
C TYR A 29 4.59 16.02 -6.29
N LEU A 30 3.41 16.11 -6.92
CA LEU A 30 3.07 17.22 -7.82
C LEU A 30 2.95 18.55 -7.06
N ILE A 31 2.46 18.54 -5.82
CA ILE A 31 2.24 19.77 -5.03
C ILE A 31 3.54 20.28 -4.40
N VAL A 32 4.37 19.37 -3.89
CA VAL A 32 5.49 19.75 -3.01
C VAL A 32 6.84 19.58 -3.69
N LEU A 33 6.98 18.59 -4.59
CA LEU A 33 8.28 18.16 -5.10
C LEU A 33 8.56 18.53 -6.55
N ALA A 34 7.56 18.96 -7.33
CA ALA A 34 7.69 19.13 -8.79
C ALA A 34 8.90 19.96 -9.25
N ASP A 35 9.27 21.00 -8.50
CA ASP A 35 10.37 21.93 -8.86
C ASP A 35 11.69 21.62 -8.14
N LEU A 36 11.79 20.50 -7.41
CA LEU A 36 12.98 20.13 -6.65
C LEU A 36 14.04 19.41 -7.49
N PRO A 37 15.30 19.34 -6.98
CA PRO A 37 16.37 18.63 -7.66
C PRO A 37 16.11 17.12 -7.81
N TRP A 38 16.71 16.52 -8.85
CA TRP A 38 16.55 15.10 -9.18
C TRP A 38 16.82 14.11 -8.03
N TRP A 39 17.77 14.41 -7.14
CA TRP A 39 18.11 13.53 -6.01
C TRP A 39 17.00 13.51 -4.94
N VAL A 40 16.23 14.59 -4.80
CA VAL A 40 15.07 14.64 -3.91
C VAL A 40 13.98 13.70 -4.41
N HIS A 41 13.73 13.70 -5.71
CA HIS A 41 12.77 12.80 -6.33
C HIS A 41 13.10 11.33 -6.08
N ILE A 42 14.36 10.93 -6.23
CA ILE A 42 14.80 9.55 -5.93
C ILE A 42 14.52 9.20 -4.47
N THR A 43 14.91 10.08 -3.55
CA THR A 43 14.73 9.86 -2.12
C THR A 43 13.24 9.77 -1.77
N TYR A 44 12.42 10.63 -2.37
CA TYR A 44 10.98 10.60 -2.21
C TYR A 44 10.35 9.31 -2.69
N PHE A 45 10.66 8.86 -3.91
CA PHE A 45 10.10 7.62 -4.44
C PHE A 45 10.54 6.40 -3.65
N ALA A 46 11.79 6.38 -3.14
CA ALA A 46 12.24 5.35 -2.22
C ALA A 46 11.37 5.35 -0.96
N VAL A 47 11.23 6.49 -0.27
CA VAL A 47 10.43 6.60 0.96
C VAL A 47 8.94 6.30 0.70
N ALA A 48 8.37 6.78 -0.39
CA ALA A 48 6.98 6.53 -0.76
C ALA A 48 6.72 5.04 -1.05
N GLY A 49 7.66 4.36 -1.70
CA GLY A 49 7.61 2.91 -1.90
C GLY A 49 7.71 2.14 -0.57
N PHE A 50 8.71 2.47 0.24
CA PHE A 50 8.88 1.84 1.57
C PHE A 50 7.71 2.14 2.51
N GLY A 51 7.13 3.33 2.44
CA GLY A 51 5.99 3.75 3.25
C GLY A 51 4.75 2.88 3.00
N TRP A 52 4.53 2.43 1.76
CA TRP A 52 3.41 1.54 1.43
C TRP A 52 3.56 0.11 1.95
N LEU A 53 4.80 -0.34 2.22
CA LEU A 53 5.02 -1.68 2.75
C LEU A 53 4.27 -1.88 4.08
N TRP A 54 4.18 -0.83 4.91
CA TRP A 54 3.47 -0.91 6.17
C TRP A 54 1.97 -1.26 6.00
N PRO A 55 1.18 -0.48 5.24
CA PRO A 55 -0.20 -0.84 4.89
C PRO A 55 -0.33 -2.24 4.29
N ALA A 56 0.55 -2.59 3.36
CA ALA A 56 0.52 -3.88 2.68
C ALA A 56 0.74 -5.03 3.67
N MET A 57 1.72 -4.92 4.55
CA MET A 57 2.04 -5.94 5.56
C MET A 57 0.87 -6.18 6.53
N VAL A 58 0.19 -5.11 6.97
CA VAL A 58 -0.99 -5.23 7.85
C VAL A 58 -2.12 -5.99 7.15
N LEU A 59 -2.40 -5.63 5.90
CA LEU A 59 -3.42 -6.29 5.07
C LEU A 59 -3.08 -7.76 4.81
N ILE A 60 -1.84 -8.05 4.40
CA ILE A 60 -1.38 -9.42 4.13
C ILE A 60 -1.45 -10.26 5.41
N ARG A 61 -1.01 -9.74 6.55
CA ARG A 61 -1.09 -10.45 7.83
C ARG A 61 -2.53 -10.78 8.21
N TRP A 62 -3.46 -9.85 7.97
CA TRP A 62 -4.89 -10.10 8.17
C TRP A 62 -5.43 -11.18 7.23
N MET A 63 -5.01 -11.19 5.97
CA MET A 63 -5.36 -12.24 5.01
C MET A 63 -4.78 -13.61 5.37
N ALA A 64 -3.54 -13.64 5.86
CA ALA A 64 -2.80 -14.86 6.16
C ALA A 64 -3.19 -15.49 7.51
N ARG A 65 -3.96 -14.79 8.36
CA ARG A 65 -4.36 -15.29 9.68
C ARG A 65 -5.17 -16.59 9.52
N PRO A 66 -4.70 -17.74 10.04
CA PRO A 66 -5.45 -18.99 9.95
C PRO A 66 -6.78 -18.87 10.70
N ASP A 67 -7.83 -19.54 10.22
CA ASP A 67 -9.08 -19.64 10.97
C ASP A 67 -8.85 -20.52 12.21
N GLU A 68 -9.48 -20.15 13.33
CA GLU A 68 -9.36 -20.89 14.60
C GLU A 68 -9.73 -22.37 14.38
N PRO A 69 -8.94 -23.32 14.95
CA PRO A 69 -9.27 -24.73 14.86
C PRO A 69 -10.59 -24.97 15.62
N SER A 70 -11.62 -25.40 14.89
CA SER A 70 -12.92 -25.83 15.40
C SER A 70 -12.83 -27.18 16.11
#